data_AF-A0A1F9H0R5-F1
#
_entry.id   AF-A0A1F9H0R5-F1
#
_cell.length_a   1.000
_cell.length_b   1.000
_cell.length_c   1.000
_cell.angle_alpha   90.00
_cell.angle_beta   90.00
_cell.angle_gamma   90.00
#
_symmetry.space_group_name_H-M   'P 1'
#
loop_
_entity.id
_entity.type
_entity.pdbx_description
1 polymer ?
#
loop_
_entity_poly.entity_id
_entity_poly.type
_entity_poly.pdbx_seq_one_letter_code
_entity_poly.pdbx_strand_id
1 'polypeptide(L)'
;MTKVLLFLVLFIATTQNAESSQFFIPKPKGSDSSPVQTPPPPATDEVSINDESKDRAPFSERRGNVTCLTSKCHSGIGKGVVVHGPIKADGCHVCHIVGKKWEPSAYATEIGENKTIPSDHPKLRRADSAEINATCLLCHDTVGGFSPTARYPHPAIQAGSCVSCHNPHHAQFKNLLNQDPSDPAFCLTCHATMGEKINSFKFKHGAMALGNGCNNCHLTHFSDNKHLLKTADGGICIACHGDKIEKPALSNKQLVTIHDPVLKKRCPECHEPHGSNRERLLSADYSSQMYGKFSKERYALCFKCHTTDLALLPKVGSQTNFRNGAVNLHYLHIQKHKKGLGCETCHNAHSTPGSKLVRSWIPYNVLQLPLVFHPTQTGGSCITACHKLKRYDRVKEATNEKGR
;
A
#
# COMPACT_ATOMS: atom_id res chain seq x y z
N MET A 1 -22.87 -54.51 34.23
CA MET A 1 -21.62 -54.83 33.51
C MET A 1 -21.88 -54.70 32.01
N THR A 2 -21.54 -53.56 31.41
CA THR A 2 -21.47 -53.43 29.93
C THR A 2 -20.48 -52.31 29.63
N LYS A 3 -19.32 -52.69 29.06
CA LYS A 3 -18.18 -51.80 28.77
C LYS A 3 -18.37 -51.14 27.40
N VAL A 4 -18.04 -49.85 27.36
CA VAL A 4 -17.92 -48.99 26.17
C VAL A 4 -16.68 -49.37 25.37
N LEU A 5 -16.82 -49.46 24.05
CA LEU A 5 -15.75 -49.80 23.09
C LEU A 5 -15.10 -48.51 22.56
N LEU A 6 -13.80 -48.34 22.80
CA LEU A 6 -12.97 -47.23 22.32
C LEU A 6 -12.14 -47.72 21.13
N PHE A 7 -12.35 -47.15 19.93
CA PHE A 7 -11.52 -47.43 18.75
C PHE A 7 -10.36 -46.43 18.67
N LEU A 8 -9.14 -46.93 18.84
CA LEU A 8 -7.88 -46.22 18.58
C LEU A 8 -7.27 -46.81 17.30
N VAL A 9 -7.15 -46.02 16.23
CA VAL A 9 -6.49 -46.44 14.99
C VAL A 9 -5.01 -46.07 15.07
N LEU A 10 -4.16 -47.09 15.10
CA LEU A 10 -2.70 -47.02 15.09
C LEU A 10 -2.22 -46.93 13.64
N PHE A 11 -1.56 -45.84 13.24
CA PHE A 11 -0.90 -45.74 11.94
C PHE A 11 0.52 -46.32 12.04
N ILE A 12 0.77 -47.39 11.29
CA ILE A 12 2.08 -48.02 11.09
C ILE A 12 2.86 -47.18 10.08
N ALA A 13 4.05 -46.72 10.48
CA ALA A 13 5.02 -46.07 9.61
C ALA A 13 5.71 -47.12 8.72
N THR A 14 5.63 -46.96 7.40
CA THR A 14 6.46 -47.67 6.43
C THR A 14 7.51 -46.72 5.89
N THR A 15 8.78 -47.11 6.05
CA THR A 15 9.97 -46.40 5.59
C THR A 15 10.14 -46.58 4.09
N GLN A 16 10.17 -45.47 3.34
CA GLN A 16 10.70 -45.43 1.98
C GLN A 16 11.92 -44.52 1.94
N ASN A 17 13.05 -45.13 1.58
CA ASN A 17 14.30 -44.48 1.23
C ASN A 17 14.08 -43.58 0.02
N ALA A 18 14.30 -42.27 0.19
CA ALA A 18 14.49 -41.35 -0.91
C ALA A 18 15.95 -40.89 -0.88
N GLU A 19 16.68 -41.26 -1.94
CA GLU A 19 18.05 -40.87 -2.21
C GLU A 19 18.17 -39.34 -2.23
N SER A 20 19.17 -38.84 -1.51
CA SER A 20 19.50 -37.42 -1.47
C SER A 20 20.18 -37.01 -2.78
N SER A 21 19.38 -36.47 -3.70
CA SER A 21 19.90 -35.68 -4.81
C SER A 21 20.47 -34.39 -4.23
N GLN A 22 21.79 -34.38 -3.99
CA GLN A 22 22.55 -33.19 -3.66
C GLN A 22 22.46 -32.21 -4.85
N PHE A 23 21.57 -31.23 -4.73
CA PHE A 23 21.59 -30.06 -5.59
C PHE A 23 22.87 -29.27 -5.31
N PHE A 24 23.80 -29.37 -6.25
CA PHE A 24 25.03 -28.60 -6.32
C PHE A 24 24.66 -27.12 -6.53
N ILE A 25 24.66 -26.33 -5.45
CA ILE A 25 24.57 -24.87 -5.55
C ILE A 25 25.95 -24.37 -5.99
N PRO A 26 26.11 -23.76 -7.17
CA PRO A 26 27.39 -23.15 -7.53
C PRO A 26 27.65 -21.99 -6.57
N LYS A 27 28.76 -22.07 -5.82
CA LYS A 27 29.28 -20.93 -5.05
C LYS A 27 29.43 -19.74 -6.01
N PRO A 28 29.00 -18.53 -5.63
CA PRO A 28 29.31 -17.34 -6.42
C PRO A 28 30.82 -17.22 -6.53
N LYS A 29 31.32 -17.07 -7.76
CA LYS A 29 32.73 -16.74 -8.02
C LYS A 29 33.10 -15.55 -7.15
N GLY A 30 34.14 -15.73 -6.33
CA GLY A 30 34.76 -14.64 -5.58
C GLY A 30 35.08 -13.52 -6.56
N SER A 31 34.55 -12.34 -6.29
CA SER A 31 35.11 -11.14 -6.89
C SER A 31 36.49 -10.95 -6.26
N ASP A 32 37.53 -11.00 -7.09
CA ASP A 32 38.86 -10.53 -6.74
C ASP A 32 38.75 -9.06 -6.34
N SER A 33 38.56 -8.81 -5.05
CA SER A 33 38.84 -7.49 -4.47
C SER A 33 40.35 -7.39 -4.30
N SER A 34 41.03 -7.03 -5.38
CA SER A 34 42.31 -6.34 -5.25
C SER A 34 42.08 -5.10 -4.37
N PRO A 35 42.91 -4.81 -3.36
CA PRO A 35 42.74 -3.64 -2.53
C PRO A 35 42.95 -2.41 -3.41
N VAL A 36 41.86 -1.68 -3.68
CA VAL A 36 41.94 -0.34 -4.26
C VAL A 36 42.60 0.54 -3.20
N GLN A 37 43.88 0.81 -3.38
CA GLN A 37 44.58 1.86 -2.66
C GLN A 37 43.89 3.18 -3.04
N THR A 38 43.12 3.74 -2.12
CA THR A 38 42.68 5.12 -2.20
C THR A 38 43.91 6.02 -2.08
N PRO A 39 44.10 7.05 -2.94
CA PRO A 39 45.16 8.02 -2.76
C PRO A 39 44.98 8.71 -1.38
N PRO A 40 46.09 9.05 -0.69
CA PRO A 40 46.00 9.78 0.57
C PRO A 40 45.23 11.09 0.34
N PRO A 41 44.42 11.56 1.32
CA PRO A 41 43.76 12.84 1.22
C PRO A 41 44.80 13.94 0.96
N PRO A 42 44.48 14.97 0.16
CA PRO A 42 45.37 16.10 -0.03
C PRO A 42 45.73 16.65 1.36
N ALA A 43 47.02 16.96 1.56
CA ALA A 43 47.51 17.59 2.78
C ALA A 43 46.62 18.81 3.05
N THR A 44 45.83 18.72 4.11
CA THR A 44 45.06 19.86 4.59
C THR A 44 46.08 20.80 5.19
N ASP A 45 46.28 21.96 4.57
CA ASP A 45 46.90 23.09 5.24
C ASP A 45 46.15 23.27 6.57
N GLU A 46 46.88 23.06 7.68
CA GLU A 46 46.38 23.34 9.00
C GLU A 46 46.06 24.83 9.07
N VAL A 47 44.79 25.18 8.84
CA VAL A 47 44.26 26.44 9.34
C VAL A 47 44.20 26.26 10.85
N SER A 48 45.25 26.71 11.53
CA SER A 48 45.33 26.83 12.97
C SER A 48 44.26 27.83 13.44
N ILE A 49 43.06 27.32 13.68
CA ILE A 49 42.05 28.00 14.47
C ILE A 49 42.54 27.86 15.91
N ASN A 50 43.06 28.95 16.48
CA ASN A 50 43.32 29.06 17.91
C ASN A 50 41.98 28.94 18.64
N ASP A 51 41.59 27.71 18.96
CA ASP A 51 40.39 27.42 19.71
C ASP A 51 40.70 27.48 21.21
N GLU A 52 40.57 28.68 21.77
CA GLU A 52 40.58 28.93 23.23
C GLU A 52 39.42 28.21 23.98
N SER A 53 38.66 27.29 23.34
CA SER A 53 37.66 26.46 24.01
C SER A 53 38.22 25.22 24.71
N LYS A 54 39.43 24.76 24.36
CA LYS A 54 40.01 23.53 24.94
C LYS A 54 40.43 23.65 26.40
N ASP A 55 40.72 24.87 26.88
CA ASP A 55 41.21 25.10 28.25
C ASP A 55 40.12 25.53 29.24
N ARG A 56 38.85 25.33 28.91
CA ARG A 56 37.72 25.75 29.77
C ARG A 56 36.84 24.56 30.13
N ALA A 57 36.85 24.24 31.43
CA ALA A 57 35.89 23.36 32.10
C ALA A 57 34.47 23.49 31.53
N PRO A 58 33.73 22.37 31.31
CA PRO A 58 32.35 22.36 30.84
C PRO A 58 31.47 23.36 31.59
N PHE A 59 30.45 23.93 30.94
CA PHE A 59 29.54 24.90 31.56
C PHE A 59 28.93 24.39 32.89
N SER A 60 28.76 23.07 33.03
CA SER A 60 28.30 22.38 34.24
C SER A 60 29.23 22.52 35.45
N GLU A 61 30.55 22.61 35.25
CA GLU A 61 31.53 22.68 36.33
C GLU A 61 31.64 24.07 36.95
N ARG A 62 31.22 25.12 36.22
CA ARG A 62 31.33 26.52 36.69
C ARG A 62 30.16 27.02 37.55
N ARG A 63 29.04 26.29 37.62
CA ARG A 63 27.84 26.72 38.37
C ARG A 63 27.15 25.60 39.18
N GLY A 64 27.80 24.46 39.39
CA GLY A 64 27.28 23.36 40.21
C GLY A 64 26.01 22.73 39.63
N ASN A 65 26.12 21.63 38.88
CA ASN A 65 24.99 20.82 38.39
C ASN A 65 23.85 21.58 37.67
N VAL A 66 24.10 22.78 37.14
CA VAL A 66 23.10 23.54 36.36
C VAL A 66 23.10 23.02 34.93
N THR A 67 22.04 22.30 34.55
CA THR A 67 21.76 21.88 33.17
C THR A 67 20.79 22.84 32.49
N CYS A 68 20.69 22.74 31.16
CA CYS A 68 19.71 23.49 30.38
C CYS A 68 18.25 23.22 30.82
N LEU A 69 17.96 22.07 31.43
CA LEU A 69 16.61 21.62 31.80
C LEU A 69 16.22 21.92 33.26
N THR A 70 17.09 22.57 34.03
CA THR A 70 16.77 22.98 35.40
C THR A 70 15.50 23.83 35.48
N SER A 71 14.81 23.80 36.62
CA SER A 71 13.46 24.39 36.81
C SER A 71 13.36 25.88 36.44
N LYS A 72 14.44 26.64 36.57
CA LYS A 72 14.54 28.06 36.25
C LYS A 72 14.97 28.36 34.80
N CYS A 73 15.31 27.34 34.02
CA CYS A 73 15.77 27.44 32.63
C CYS A 73 14.75 26.79 31.67
N HIS A 74 15.16 25.90 30.77
CA HIS A 74 14.30 25.29 29.75
C HIS A 74 13.57 24.03 30.23
N SER A 75 13.04 24.03 31.46
CA SER A 75 12.44 22.84 32.08
C SER A 75 11.24 22.26 31.31
N GLY A 76 10.60 23.04 30.43
CA GLY A 76 9.54 22.57 29.55
C GLY A 76 9.98 21.60 28.46
N ILE A 77 11.25 21.69 27.99
CA ILE A 77 11.77 20.84 26.91
C ILE A 77 11.79 19.35 27.30
N GLY A 78 11.98 19.05 28.58
CA GLY A 78 11.94 17.69 29.11
C GLY A 78 10.54 17.24 29.57
N LYS A 79 9.48 18.03 29.33
CA LYS A 79 8.13 17.79 29.88
C LYS A 79 7.14 17.53 28.75
N GLY A 80 7.00 16.26 28.37
CA GLY A 80 6.00 15.80 27.41
C GLY A 80 5.64 14.32 27.62
N VAL A 81 4.63 13.83 26.91
CA VAL A 81 4.19 12.43 27.00
C VAL A 81 5.30 11.48 26.53
N VAL A 82 5.88 11.79 25.38
CA VAL A 82 7.04 11.07 24.84
C VAL A 82 8.20 12.06 24.78
N VAL A 83 9.16 11.92 25.69
CA VAL A 83 10.39 12.73 25.71
C VAL A 83 11.52 11.93 25.09
N HIS A 84 12.29 12.56 24.22
CA HIS A 84 13.40 11.92 23.53
C HIS A 84 14.53 11.52 24.50
N GLY A 85 15.16 10.37 24.28
CA GLY A 85 16.19 9.81 25.15
C GLY A 85 17.34 10.78 25.49
N PRO A 86 18.00 11.41 24.49
CA PRO A 86 19.05 12.40 24.73
C PRO A 86 18.60 13.58 25.62
N ILE A 87 17.33 13.97 25.55
CA ILE A 87 16.79 15.06 26.38
C ILE A 87 16.61 14.60 27.83
N LYS A 88 16.15 13.38 28.07
CA LYS A 88 16.07 12.80 29.43
C LYS A 88 17.43 12.69 30.10
N ALA A 89 18.50 12.59 29.31
CA ALA A 89 19.88 12.46 29.77
C ALA A 89 20.63 13.81 29.85
N ASP A 90 19.94 14.96 29.72
CA ASP A 90 20.55 16.30 29.66
C ASP A 90 21.61 16.44 28.54
N GLY A 91 21.53 15.62 27.50
CA GLY A 91 22.50 15.51 26.40
C GLY A 91 22.30 16.54 25.29
N CYS A 92 21.99 17.80 25.60
CA CYS A 92 21.66 18.83 24.61
C CYS A 92 22.76 19.04 23.56
N HIS A 93 24.02 18.91 23.98
CA HIS A 93 25.22 19.13 23.15
C HIS A 93 25.41 18.06 22.05
N VAL A 94 24.71 16.92 22.15
CA VAL A 94 24.75 15.87 21.12
C VAL A 94 24.08 16.35 19.83
N CYS A 95 23.06 17.19 19.95
CA CYS A 95 22.30 17.69 18.80
C CYS A 95 22.47 19.19 18.55
N HIS A 96 22.89 19.96 19.56
CA HIS A 96 23.05 21.41 19.46
C HIS A 96 24.49 21.85 19.66
N ILE A 97 24.93 22.75 18.79
CA ILE A 97 26.19 23.46 18.92
C ILE A 97 25.96 24.76 19.69
N VAL A 98 26.66 24.92 20.81
CA VAL A 98 26.59 26.08 21.69
C VAL A 98 27.66 27.11 21.29
N GLY A 99 27.25 28.31 20.91
CA GLY A 99 28.13 29.42 20.51
C GLY A 99 28.43 30.41 21.66
N LYS A 100 29.51 31.18 21.50
CA LYS A 100 30.07 32.11 22.52
C LYS A 100 29.48 33.53 22.55
N LYS A 101 28.78 34.00 21.49
CA LYS A 101 28.42 35.43 21.33
C LYS A 101 26.92 35.68 21.52
N TRP A 102 26.55 36.18 22.70
CA TRP A 102 25.28 36.85 22.93
C TRP A 102 25.44 38.32 22.51
N GLU A 103 24.81 38.70 21.40
CA GLU A 103 24.54 40.10 21.08
C GLU A 103 23.05 40.33 21.39
N PRO A 104 22.64 41.44 22.02
CA PRO A 104 21.23 41.72 22.31
C PRO A 104 20.43 41.95 21.02
N SER A 105 20.18 40.91 20.23
CA SER A 105 19.44 41.00 18.98
C SER A 105 17.97 40.63 19.23
N ALA A 106 17.10 41.63 19.29
CA ALA A 106 15.66 41.60 18.96
C ALA A 106 14.73 40.53 19.59
N TYR A 107 15.25 39.59 20.39
CA TYR A 107 14.52 38.44 20.93
C TYR A 107 14.03 38.65 22.38
N ALA A 108 14.47 39.75 23.02
CA ALA A 108 13.94 40.18 24.31
C ALA A 108 12.46 40.62 24.21
N THR A 109 11.94 40.85 23.01
CA THR A 109 10.55 41.28 22.76
C THR A 109 9.55 40.11 22.65
N GLU A 110 10.00 38.86 22.43
CA GLU A 110 9.12 37.69 22.22
C GLU A 110 8.80 36.91 23.52
N ILE A 111 9.67 37.01 24.52
CA ILE A 111 9.43 36.47 25.87
C ILE A 111 8.89 37.60 26.72
N GLY A 112 7.56 37.67 26.84
CA GLY A 112 6.83 38.75 27.53
C GLY A 112 7.51 39.28 28.81
N GLU A 113 7.25 40.57 29.08
CA GLU A 113 7.96 41.59 29.87
C GLU A 113 8.65 41.21 31.21
N ASN A 114 8.60 39.97 31.69
CA ASN A 114 9.09 39.54 33.01
C ASN A 114 10.15 38.42 33.02
N LYS A 115 10.86 38.14 31.91
CA LYS A 115 11.95 37.13 31.89
C LYS A 115 13.32 37.76 31.65
N THR A 116 14.17 37.77 32.68
CA THR A 116 15.59 38.16 32.58
C THR A 116 16.43 36.97 32.12
N ILE A 117 16.95 37.04 30.88
CA ILE A 117 17.97 36.11 30.39
C ILE A 117 19.34 36.57 30.94
N PRO A 118 20.14 35.69 31.58
CA PRO A 118 21.49 36.03 32.00
C PRO A 118 22.34 36.55 30.83
N SER A 119 23.16 37.57 31.06
CA SER A 119 24.06 38.14 30.04
C SER A 119 25.09 37.14 29.50
N ASP A 120 25.35 36.06 30.23
CA ASP A 120 26.24 34.96 29.87
C ASP A 120 25.48 33.73 29.31
N HIS A 121 24.21 33.88 28.94
CA HIS A 121 23.42 32.77 28.40
C HIS A 121 23.95 32.30 27.02
N PRO A 122 24.22 30.99 26.84
CA PRO A 122 24.69 30.45 25.59
C PRO A 122 23.65 30.56 24.46
N LYS A 123 24.11 30.76 23.21
CA LYS A 123 23.23 30.74 22.02
C LYS A 123 23.43 29.44 21.25
N LEU A 124 22.34 28.79 20.83
CA LEU A 124 22.41 27.64 19.94
C LEU A 124 22.61 28.10 18.49
N ARG A 125 23.51 27.43 17.77
CA ARG A 125 23.70 27.64 16.34
C ARG A 125 22.44 27.21 15.58
N ARG A 126 22.03 27.99 14.58
CA ARG A 126 21.02 27.56 13.61
C ARG A 126 21.65 26.54 12.66
N ALA A 127 21.02 25.38 12.56
CA ALA A 127 21.37 24.34 11.60
C ALA A 127 20.39 24.36 10.44
N ASP A 128 20.88 24.09 9.23
CA ASP A 128 19.99 23.87 8.07
C ASP A 128 19.41 22.45 8.06
N SER A 129 18.49 22.18 7.12
CA SER A 129 17.80 20.89 7.04
C SER A 129 18.75 19.70 6.85
N ALA A 130 19.85 19.86 6.08
CA ALA A 130 20.79 18.79 5.81
C ALA A 130 21.62 18.48 7.05
N GLU A 131 22.07 19.51 7.77
CA GLU A 131 22.77 19.38 9.04
C GLU A 131 21.88 18.72 10.12
N ILE A 132 20.60 19.11 10.20
CA ILE A 132 19.64 18.49 11.13
C ILE A 132 19.48 17.00 10.81
N ASN A 133 19.28 16.66 9.54
CA ASN A 133 19.11 15.26 9.14
C ASN A 133 20.38 14.44 9.44
N ALA A 134 21.56 14.97 9.11
CA ALA A 134 22.83 14.32 9.43
C ALA A 134 22.98 14.08 10.94
N THR A 135 22.60 15.05 11.76
CA THR A 135 22.62 14.93 13.23
C THR A 135 21.72 13.78 13.71
N CYS A 136 20.50 13.67 13.18
CA CYS A 136 19.60 12.57 13.53
C CYS A 136 20.18 11.20 13.13
N LEU A 137 20.79 11.12 11.95
CA LEU A 137 21.35 9.90 11.38
C LEU A 137 22.64 9.43 12.09
N LEU A 138 23.25 10.23 12.97
CA LEU A 138 24.37 9.78 13.82
C LEU A 138 23.96 8.60 14.72
N CYS A 139 22.70 8.58 15.15
CA CYS A 139 22.15 7.52 16.02
C CYS A 139 21.01 6.74 15.36
N HIS A 140 20.29 7.35 14.42
CA HIS A 140 19.18 6.72 13.69
C HIS A 140 19.59 6.32 12.28
N ASP A 141 20.64 5.51 12.16
CA ASP A 141 21.19 5.03 10.89
C ASP A 141 20.21 4.16 10.07
N THR A 142 19.15 3.69 10.71
CA THR A 142 18.06 2.91 10.13
C THR A 142 16.71 3.54 10.50
N VAL A 143 16.08 4.23 9.55
CA VAL A 143 14.82 4.94 9.78
C VAL A 143 13.67 4.13 9.19
N GLY A 144 12.76 3.67 10.07
CA GLY A 144 11.60 2.89 9.65
C GLY A 144 11.93 1.50 9.09
N GLY A 145 13.08 0.92 9.46
CA GLY A 145 13.54 -0.37 8.96
C GLY A 145 14.25 -0.31 7.60
N PHE A 146 14.48 0.89 7.06
CA PHE A 146 15.16 1.10 5.78
C PHE A 146 16.42 1.95 5.97
N SER A 147 17.44 1.61 5.19
CA SER A 147 18.67 2.41 5.09
C SER A 147 18.40 3.65 4.22
N PRO A 148 19.09 4.78 4.46
CA PRO A 148 19.10 5.93 3.55
C PRO A 148 19.48 5.59 2.09
N THR A 149 20.02 4.39 1.83
CA THR A 149 20.30 3.86 0.49
C THR A 149 19.09 3.24 -0.21
N ALA A 150 17.92 3.18 0.42
CA ALA A 150 16.70 2.67 -0.19
C ALA A 150 16.28 3.53 -1.40
N ARG A 151 15.70 2.87 -2.43
CA ARG A 151 15.64 3.43 -3.79
C ARG A 151 14.78 4.69 -3.91
N TYR A 152 13.69 4.79 -3.14
CA TYR A 152 12.76 5.91 -3.21
C TYR A 152 12.62 6.55 -1.83
N PRO A 153 13.37 7.64 -1.56
CA PRO A 153 13.17 8.46 -0.37
C PRO A 153 11.95 9.38 -0.51
N HIS A 154 11.32 9.71 0.60
CA HIS A 154 10.29 10.74 0.65
C HIS A 154 10.91 12.12 0.41
N PRO A 155 10.44 12.92 -0.56
CA PRO A 155 11.03 14.23 -0.87
C PRO A 155 11.10 15.19 0.31
N ALA A 156 10.13 15.14 1.24
CA ALA A 156 10.18 15.94 2.47
C ALA A 156 11.39 15.65 3.37
N ILE A 157 12.06 14.51 3.21
CA ILE A 157 13.31 14.19 3.92
C ILE A 157 14.51 14.70 3.13
N GLN A 158 14.47 14.66 1.80
CA GLN A 158 15.59 15.12 0.96
C GLN A 158 15.68 16.66 0.91
N ALA A 159 14.53 17.32 0.72
CA ALA A 159 14.46 18.78 0.62
C ALA A 159 14.13 19.45 1.95
N GLY A 160 13.48 18.73 2.87
CA GLY A 160 13.13 19.19 4.20
C GLY A 160 13.97 18.51 5.28
N SER A 161 13.45 18.53 6.51
CA SER A 161 14.14 17.97 7.66
C SER A 161 13.27 16.97 8.42
N CYS A 162 13.89 16.00 9.11
CA CYS A 162 13.22 15.10 10.05
C CYS A 162 12.25 15.84 11.00
N VAL A 163 12.61 17.07 11.39
CA VAL A 163 11.83 17.86 12.35
C VAL A 163 10.53 18.45 11.79
N SER A 164 10.28 18.34 10.48
CA SER A 164 8.99 18.72 9.89
C SER A 164 7.87 17.80 10.37
N CYS A 165 8.20 16.53 10.64
CA CYS A 165 7.26 15.52 11.12
C CYS A 165 7.52 15.12 12.57
N HIS A 166 8.75 15.27 13.06
CA HIS A 166 9.15 14.89 14.41
C HIS A 166 9.49 16.08 15.30
N ASN A 167 9.21 15.99 16.60
CA ASN A 167 9.71 16.92 17.60
C ASN A 167 10.87 16.27 18.36
N PRO A 168 12.13 16.65 18.12
CA PRO A 168 13.29 15.98 18.72
C PRO A 168 13.40 16.20 20.24
N HIS A 169 12.56 17.07 20.83
CA HIS A 169 12.49 17.28 22.26
C HIS A 169 11.47 16.34 22.90
N HIS A 170 10.20 16.57 22.58
CA HIS A 170 9.10 15.79 23.09
C HIS A 170 7.87 15.92 22.19
N ALA A 171 7.02 14.89 22.19
CA ALA A 171 5.75 14.93 21.49
C ALA A 171 4.63 14.20 22.27
N GLN A 172 3.40 14.37 21.80
CA GLN A 172 2.25 13.62 22.30
C GLN A 172 2.23 12.18 21.77
N PHE A 173 2.74 11.98 20.56
CA PHE A 173 2.65 10.72 19.83
C PHE A 173 3.97 9.95 19.89
N LYS A 174 3.86 8.62 19.77
CA LYS A 174 5.04 7.72 19.69
C LYS A 174 5.95 8.14 18.54
N ASN A 175 7.23 7.79 18.67
CA ASN A 175 8.29 8.18 17.72
C ASN A 175 8.40 9.70 17.55
N LEU A 176 7.96 10.47 18.55
CA LEU A 176 8.07 11.92 18.58
C LEU A 176 7.31 12.63 17.46
N LEU A 177 6.20 12.08 16.97
CA LEU A 177 5.48 12.71 15.85
C LEU A 177 4.75 13.99 16.28
N ASN A 178 4.78 15.01 15.42
CA ASN A 178 4.11 16.29 15.63
C ASN A 178 2.58 16.18 15.61
N GLN A 179 2.05 15.14 14.96
CA GLN A 179 0.62 14.86 14.82
C GLN A 179 0.37 13.35 14.83
N ASP A 180 -0.89 12.97 15.04
CA ASP A 180 -1.33 11.59 14.99
C ASP A 180 -1.06 10.97 13.59
N PRO A 181 -0.27 9.89 13.48
CA PRO A 181 0.00 9.23 12.20
C PRO A 181 -1.23 8.53 11.60
N SER A 182 -2.30 8.32 12.36
CA SER A 182 -3.56 7.77 11.86
C SER A 182 -4.43 8.82 11.16
N ASP A 183 -4.21 10.10 11.46
CA ASP A 183 -4.96 11.21 10.89
C ASP A 183 -4.42 11.58 9.50
N PRO A 184 -5.22 11.39 8.43
CA PRO A 184 -4.79 11.77 7.08
C PRO A 184 -4.41 13.24 6.96
N ALA A 185 -4.96 14.13 7.80
CA ALA A 185 -4.64 15.55 7.77
C ALA A 185 -3.13 15.81 7.90
N PHE A 186 -2.40 14.98 8.64
CA PHE A 186 -0.95 15.11 8.80
C PHE A 186 -0.20 15.00 7.47
N CYS A 187 -0.63 14.08 6.60
CA CYS A 187 -0.07 13.92 5.27
C CYS A 187 -0.61 14.99 4.30
N LEU A 188 -1.90 15.32 4.43
CA LEU A 188 -2.60 16.21 3.51
C LEU A 188 -2.23 17.70 3.68
N THR A 189 -1.59 18.09 4.79
CA THR A 189 -1.01 19.43 4.94
C THR A 189 -0.05 19.77 3.79
N CYS A 190 0.77 18.80 3.36
CA CYS A 190 1.67 18.97 2.22
C CYS A 190 1.08 18.37 0.93
N HIS A 191 0.37 17.26 1.03
CA HIS A 191 -0.27 16.60 -0.13
C HIS A 191 -1.67 17.17 -0.43
N ALA A 192 -1.80 18.49 -0.45
CA ALA A 192 -3.09 19.18 -0.56
C ALA A 192 -3.89 18.78 -1.81
N THR A 193 -3.23 18.67 -2.98
CA THR A 193 -3.88 18.21 -4.23
C THR A 193 -4.48 16.81 -4.09
N MET A 194 -3.81 15.91 -3.35
CA MET A 194 -4.38 14.59 -3.08
C MET A 194 -5.57 14.69 -2.13
N GLY A 195 -5.51 15.60 -1.14
CA GLY A 195 -6.62 15.88 -0.23
C GLY A 195 -7.85 16.39 -0.96
N GLU A 196 -7.69 17.34 -1.88
CA GLU A 196 -8.75 17.83 -2.77
C GLU A 196 -9.34 16.70 -3.61
N LYS A 197 -8.48 15.88 -4.24
CA LYS A 197 -8.91 14.72 -5.03
C LYS A 197 -9.72 13.74 -4.18
N ILE A 198 -9.22 13.33 -3.02
CA ILE A 198 -9.92 12.42 -2.10
C ILE A 198 -11.25 13.01 -1.66
N ASN A 199 -11.29 14.31 -1.33
CA ASN A 199 -12.50 14.99 -0.89
C ASN A 199 -13.55 15.13 -1.98
N SER A 200 -13.13 15.19 -3.25
CA SER A 200 -14.04 15.18 -4.40
C SER A 200 -14.73 13.83 -4.64
N PHE A 201 -14.22 12.74 -4.06
CA PHE A 201 -14.78 11.40 -4.27
C PHE A 201 -15.96 11.09 -3.35
N LYS A 202 -17.04 10.59 -3.95
CA LYS A 202 -18.21 10.05 -3.25
C LYS A 202 -17.86 8.83 -2.39
N PHE A 203 -17.02 7.92 -2.92
CA PHE A 203 -16.59 6.73 -2.21
C PHE A 203 -15.08 6.81 -1.97
N LYS A 204 -14.69 6.88 -0.70
CA LYS A 204 -13.29 6.92 -0.28
C LYS A 204 -12.86 5.53 0.17
N HIS A 205 -11.61 5.17 -0.05
CA HIS A 205 -11.11 3.90 0.45
C HIS A 205 -11.04 3.91 1.98
N GLY A 206 -11.81 3.04 2.64
CA GLY A 206 -11.88 2.96 4.10
C GLY A 206 -10.52 2.69 4.77
N ALA A 207 -9.57 2.07 4.07
CA ALA A 207 -8.21 1.88 4.55
C ALA A 207 -7.51 3.21 4.90
N MET A 208 -7.92 4.35 4.35
CA MET A 208 -7.34 5.64 4.71
C MET A 208 -7.88 6.23 6.02
N ALA A 209 -8.97 5.68 6.55
CA ALA A 209 -9.60 6.14 7.80
C ALA A 209 -9.52 5.10 8.93
N LEU A 210 -8.92 3.93 8.69
CA LEU A 210 -8.77 2.85 9.66
C LEU A 210 -7.31 2.71 10.07
N GLY A 211 -7.04 2.47 11.36
CA GLY A 211 -5.69 2.15 11.83
C GLY A 211 -4.67 3.25 11.49
N ASN A 212 -3.67 2.95 10.66
CA ASN A 212 -2.56 3.87 10.36
C ASN A 212 -2.81 4.80 9.15
N GLY A 213 -4.07 5.01 8.76
CA GLY A 213 -4.45 5.93 7.68
C GLY A 213 -3.69 5.69 6.36
N CYS A 214 -3.03 6.72 5.84
CA CYS A 214 -2.20 6.64 4.63
C CYS A 214 -1.08 5.60 4.74
N ASN A 215 -0.53 5.41 5.94
CA ASN A 215 0.55 4.47 6.23
C ASN A 215 0.08 3.02 6.25
N ASN A 216 -1.19 2.72 5.96
CA ASN A 216 -1.59 1.35 5.65
C ASN A 216 -0.99 0.87 4.32
N CYS A 217 -0.84 1.78 3.36
CA CYS A 217 -0.29 1.49 2.04
C CYS A 217 1.11 2.09 1.82
N HIS A 218 1.36 3.28 2.37
CA HIS A 218 2.61 4.00 2.14
C HIS A 218 3.61 3.83 3.30
N LEU A 219 4.89 4.00 2.97
CA LEU A 219 6.00 4.18 3.88
C LEU A 219 6.37 5.66 3.89
N THR A 220 6.47 6.27 5.07
CA THR A 220 6.65 7.73 5.18
C THR A 220 8.08 8.17 4.89
N HIS A 221 9.07 7.30 5.08
CA HIS A 221 10.49 7.65 4.95
C HIS A 221 11.09 7.19 3.63
N PHE A 222 11.13 5.88 3.42
CA PHE A 222 11.76 5.26 2.26
C PHE A 222 10.99 4.03 1.83
N SER A 223 11.12 3.66 0.56
CA SER A 223 10.68 2.38 0.05
C SER A 223 11.55 1.93 -1.13
N ASP A 224 11.62 0.63 -1.35
CA ASP A 224 12.14 0.06 -2.60
C ASP A 224 11.10 0.12 -3.75
N ASN A 225 9.86 0.49 -3.43
CA ASN A 225 8.76 0.59 -4.39
C ASN A 225 8.41 2.06 -4.68
N LYS A 226 8.04 2.31 -5.95
CA LYS A 226 7.58 3.64 -6.40
C LYS A 226 6.39 4.11 -5.55
N HIS A 227 6.24 5.43 -5.45
CA HIS A 227 5.19 6.07 -4.65
C HIS A 227 5.23 5.67 -3.16
N LEU A 228 6.39 5.22 -2.68
CA LEU A 228 6.61 4.79 -1.31
C LEU A 228 5.69 3.66 -0.86
N LEU A 229 5.30 2.75 -1.75
CA LEU A 229 4.42 1.65 -1.37
C LEU A 229 5.14 0.63 -0.50
N LYS A 230 4.44 -0.01 0.45
CA LYS A 230 5.02 -1.07 1.29
C LYS A 230 5.47 -2.31 0.51
N THR A 231 4.78 -2.61 -0.58
CA THR A 231 5.08 -3.75 -1.44
C THR A 231 4.93 -3.35 -2.91
N ALA A 232 5.47 -4.18 -3.80
CA ALA A 232 5.32 -3.99 -5.23
C ALA A 232 3.88 -4.29 -5.69
N ASP A 233 3.40 -3.48 -6.63
CA ASP A 233 2.18 -3.70 -7.41
C ASP A 233 0.94 -4.03 -6.55
N GLY A 234 0.04 -4.91 -7.01
CA GLY A 234 -1.16 -5.28 -6.25
C GLY A 234 -0.90 -6.22 -5.07
N GLY A 235 0.36 -6.56 -4.75
CA GLY A 235 0.69 -7.28 -3.52
C GLY A 235 0.15 -6.56 -2.28
N ILE A 236 0.12 -5.23 -2.32
CA ILE A 236 -0.41 -4.40 -1.23
C ILE A 236 -1.91 -4.55 -1.05
N CYS A 237 -2.65 -4.77 -2.14
CA CYS A 237 -4.07 -5.02 -2.10
C CYS A 237 -4.37 -6.39 -1.48
N ILE A 238 -3.61 -7.42 -1.88
CA ILE A 238 -3.80 -8.81 -1.43
C ILE A 238 -3.47 -8.98 0.06
N ALA A 239 -2.58 -8.17 0.62
CA ALA A 239 -2.28 -8.19 2.06
C ALA A 239 -3.55 -7.99 2.94
N CYS A 240 -4.57 -7.30 2.44
CA CYS A 240 -5.86 -7.14 3.14
C CYS A 240 -7.05 -7.78 2.40
N HIS A 241 -6.99 -7.90 1.08
CA HIS A 241 -8.10 -8.40 0.25
C HIS A 241 -7.88 -9.81 -0.31
N GLY A 242 -6.74 -10.45 0.00
CA GLY A 242 -6.37 -11.77 -0.50
C GLY A 242 -7.40 -12.84 -0.16
N ASP A 243 -7.99 -12.78 1.03
CA ASP A 243 -9.09 -13.66 1.44
C ASP A 243 -10.30 -13.65 0.49
N LYS A 244 -10.55 -12.54 -0.21
CA LYS A 244 -11.67 -12.41 -1.16
C LYS A 244 -11.35 -12.95 -2.55
N ILE A 245 -10.07 -13.22 -2.84
CA ILE A 245 -9.57 -13.68 -4.14
C ILE A 245 -9.02 -15.11 -4.05
N GLU A 246 -8.32 -15.45 -2.96
CA GLU A 246 -7.59 -16.70 -2.72
C GLU A 246 -8.42 -17.75 -1.99
N LYS A 247 -9.29 -17.40 -1.03
CA LYS A 247 -10.12 -18.41 -0.33
C LYS A 247 -11.06 -19.19 -1.28
N PRO A 248 -11.70 -18.58 -2.29
CA PRO A 248 -12.47 -19.33 -3.28
C PRO A 248 -11.61 -20.33 -4.08
N ALA A 249 -10.31 -20.04 -4.26
CA ALA A 249 -9.36 -20.87 -5.01
C ALA A 249 -8.74 -22.00 -4.17
N LEU A 250 -8.74 -21.87 -2.83
CA LEU A 250 -8.10 -22.83 -1.93
C LEU A 250 -9.10 -23.73 -1.17
N SER A 251 -10.35 -23.30 -0.97
CA SER A 251 -11.31 -24.07 -0.16
C SER A 251 -12.02 -25.19 -0.93
N ASN A 252 -12.11 -25.08 -2.26
CA ASN A 252 -12.66 -26.13 -3.12
C ASN A 252 -11.54 -26.64 -4.01
N LYS A 253 -11.33 -27.97 -4.06
CA LYS A 253 -10.49 -28.66 -5.08
C LYS A 253 -10.95 -28.42 -6.53
N GLN A 254 -11.76 -27.39 -6.80
CA GLN A 254 -12.23 -26.98 -8.11
C GLN A 254 -11.25 -25.97 -8.71
N LEU A 255 -10.91 -26.18 -9.98
CA LEU A 255 -10.19 -25.22 -10.80
C LEU A 255 -10.97 -23.89 -10.80
N VAL A 256 -10.36 -22.83 -10.27
CA VAL A 256 -10.92 -21.48 -10.32
C VAL A 256 -10.32 -20.75 -11.51
N THR A 257 -11.19 -20.21 -12.36
CA THR A 257 -10.77 -19.26 -13.39
C THR A 257 -10.62 -17.89 -12.72
N ILE A 258 -9.40 -17.35 -12.72
CA ILE A 258 -9.09 -16.00 -12.24
C ILE A 258 -8.90 -15.09 -13.45
N HIS A 259 -9.46 -13.89 -13.39
CA HIS A 259 -9.32 -12.90 -14.45
C HIS A 259 -7.87 -12.42 -14.54
N ASP A 260 -7.31 -12.32 -15.75
CA ASP A 260 -5.88 -12.03 -15.96
C ASP A 260 -5.36 -10.79 -15.20
N PRO A 261 -6.04 -9.62 -15.21
CA PRO A 261 -5.60 -8.47 -14.45
C PRO A 261 -5.53 -8.74 -12.94
N VAL A 262 -6.43 -9.58 -12.41
CA VAL A 262 -6.46 -9.95 -10.99
C VAL A 262 -5.36 -10.96 -10.67
N LEU A 263 -5.18 -11.96 -11.52
CA LEU A 263 -4.11 -12.95 -11.39
C LEU A 263 -2.73 -12.28 -11.38
N LYS A 264 -2.55 -11.27 -12.23
CA LYS A 264 -1.34 -10.45 -12.31
C LYS A 264 -1.28 -9.30 -11.29
N LYS A 265 -2.25 -9.21 -10.38
CA LYS A 265 -2.32 -8.19 -9.32
C LYS A 265 -2.29 -6.75 -9.87
N ARG A 266 -2.86 -6.52 -11.06
CA ARG A 266 -3.02 -5.21 -11.72
C ARG A 266 -4.30 -4.51 -11.25
N CYS A 267 -4.56 -4.54 -9.95
CA CYS A 267 -5.78 -3.99 -9.33
C CYS A 267 -6.06 -2.52 -9.72
N PRO A 268 -5.05 -1.63 -9.81
CA PRO A 268 -5.26 -0.22 -10.15
C PRO A 268 -5.80 0.05 -11.57
N GLU A 269 -5.83 -0.95 -12.45
CA GLU A 269 -6.40 -0.78 -13.79
C GLU A 269 -7.92 -0.67 -13.76
N CYS A 270 -8.54 -1.29 -12.76
CA CYS A 270 -9.97 -1.23 -12.55
C CYS A 270 -10.37 -0.42 -11.31
N HIS A 271 -9.50 -0.34 -10.30
CA HIS A 271 -9.78 0.33 -9.04
C HIS A 271 -8.94 1.58 -8.81
N GLU A 272 -9.54 2.61 -8.23
CA GLU A 272 -8.87 3.81 -7.74
C GLU A 272 -8.58 3.64 -6.24
N PRO A 273 -7.31 3.41 -5.83
CA PRO A 273 -6.99 2.99 -4.46
C PRO A 273 -7.24 4.05 -3.38
N HIS A 274 -7.41 5.32 -3.77
CA HIS A 274 -7.72 6.42 -2.85
C HIS A 274 -9.25 6.70 -2.79
N GLY A 275 -9.97 6.52 -3.89
CA GLY A 275 -11.39 6.80 -3.95
C GLY A 275 -11.91 6.93 -5.37
N SER A 276 -13.23 6.84 -5.55
CA SER A 276 -13.90 7.09 -6.82
C SER A 276 -15.31 7.64 -6.59
N ASN A 277 -15.87 8.27 -7.63
CA ASN A 277 -17.31 8.58 -7.68
C ASN A 277 -18.18 7.37 -8.04
N ARG A 278 -17.56 6.22 -8.30
CA ARG A 278 -18.21 4.95 -8.63
C ARG A 278 -18.08 3.99 -7.47
N GLU A 279 -19.13 3.21 -7.24
CA GLU A 279 -19.15 2.16 -6.22
C GLU A 279 -17.96 1.21 -6.41
N ARG A 280 -17.52 0.58 -5.32
CA ARG A 280 -16.37 -0.36 -5.31
C ARG A 280 -15.07 0.28 -5.83
N LEU A 281 -14.97 1.60 -5.77
CA LEU A 281 -13.80 2.38 -6.15
C LEU A 281 -13.41 2.20 -7.62
N LEU A 282 -14.36 2.05 -8.53
CA LEU A 282 -14.04 1.72 -9.92
C LEU A 282 -13.53 2.93 -10.73
N SER A 283 -12.56 2.69 -11.62
CA SER A 283 -11.97 3.71 -12.50
C SER A 283 -12.86 4.06 -13.70
N ALA A 284 -13.90 3.28 -13.97
CA ALA A 284 -14.90 3.50 -15.01
C ALA A 284 -16.21 2.79 -14.67
N ASP A 285 -17.28 3.15 -15.38
CA ASP A 285 -18.63 2.65 -15.09
C ASP A 285 -18.75 1.15 -15.35
N TYR A 286 -19.39 0.48 -14.40
CA TYR A 286 -19.71 -0.94 -14.45
C TYR A 286 -21.02 -1.19 -13.70
N SER A 287 -22.09 -1.39 -14.45
CA SER A 287 -23.42 -1.60 -13.88
C SER A 287 -23.56 -3.01 -13.29
N SER A 288 -23.96 -3.08 -12.03
CA SER A 288 -24.35 -4.32 -11.33
C SER A 288 -25.81 -4.70 -11.56
N GLN A 289 -26.56 -3.90 -12.33
CA GLN A 289 -27.99 -4.13 -12.58
C GLN A 289 -28.17 -5.37 -13.46
N MET A 290 -29.01 -6.32 -13.02
CA MET A 290 -29.30 -7.54 -13.77
C MET A 290 -29.97 -7.23 -15.11
N TYR A 291 -31.04 -6.43 -15.09
CA TYR A 291 -31.80 -6.05 -16.30
C TYR A 291 -31.67 -4.57 -16.58
N GLY A 292 -31.41 -4.21 -17.83
CA GLY A 292 -31.41 -2.82 -18.27
C GLY A 292 -31.26 -2.68 -19.78
N LYS A 293 -31.39 -1.44 -20.26
CA LYS A 293 -31.01 -1.11 -21.63
C LYS A 293 -29.48 -1.07 -21.70
N PHE A 294 -28.91 -1.78 -22.67
CA PHE A 294 -27.48 -1.74 -22.92
C PHE A 294 -27.04 -0.33 -23.36
N SER A 295 -25.88 0.09 -22.86
CA SER A 295 -25.11 1.20 -23.38
C SER A 295 -23.62 0.91 -23.15
N LYS A 296 -22.75 1.45 -24.01
CA LYS A 296 -21.30 1.25 -23.87
C LYS A 296 -20.78 1.87 -22.58
N GLU A 297 -21.35 3.01 -22.21
CA GLU A 297 -20.98 3.82 -21.05
C GLU A 297 -21.21 3.03 -19.76
N ARG A 298 -22.34 2.33 -19.65
CA ARG A 298 -22.67 1.51 -18.46
C ARG A 298 -21.67 0.39 -18.16
N TYR A 299 -20.87 -0.01 -19.14
CA TYR A 299 -19.85 -1.06 -19.02
C TYR A 299 -18.50 -0.57 -19.54
N ALA A 300 -18.26 0.74 -19.50
CA ALA A 300 -17.04 1.37 -20.01
C ALA A 300 -15.78 0.73 -19.41
N LEU A 301 -15.85 0.26 -18.16
CA LEU A 301 -14.75 -0.47 -17.52
C LEU A 301 -14.32 -1.72 -18.30
N CYS A 302 -15.28 -2.54 -18.74
CA CYS A 302 -15.00 -3.77 -19.47
C CYS A 302 -14.40 -3.48 -20.84
N PHE A 303 -14.91 -2.44 -21.50
CA PHE A 303 -14.50 -2.06 -22.86
C PHE A 303 -13.15 -1.34 -22.93
N LYS A 304 -12.48 -1.10 -21.79
CA LYS A 304 -11.05 -0.75 -21.79
C LYS A 304 -10.17 -1.85 -22.39
N CYS A 305 -10.60 -3.11 -22.28
CA CYS A 305 -9.81 -4.27 -22.74
C CYS A 305 -10.60 -5.22 -23.66
N HIS A 306 -11.93 -5.29 -23.53
CA HIS A 306 -12.77 -6.14 -24.37
C HIS A 306 -13.35 -5.35 -25.54
N THR A 307 -13.42 -5.96 -26.74
CA THR A 307 -14.07 -5.31 -27.90
C THR A 307 -15.56 -5.08 -27.66
N THR A 308 -16.07 -3.93 -28.09
CA THR A 308 -17.52 -3.64 -28.06
C THR A 308 -18.32 -4.51 -29.03
N ASP A 309 -17.67 -5.11 -30.03
CA ASP A 309 -18.32 -5.92 -31.06
C ASP A 309 -19.04 -7.14 -30.48
N LEU A 310 -18.53 -7.68 -29.37
CA LEU A 310 -19.17 -8.77 -28.66
C LEU A 310 -20.58 -8.41 -28.17
N ALA A 311 -20.88 -7.13 -27.93
CA ALA A 311 -22.19 -6.68 -27.47
C ALA A 311 -23.04 -6.04 -28.58
N LEU A 312 -22.39 -5.44 -29.58
CA LEU A 312 -23.06 -4.61 -30.59
C LEU A 312 -23.44 -5.37 -31.87
N LEU A 313 -22.67 -6.36 -32.28
CA LEU A 313 -22.88 -7.02 -33.57
C LEU A 313 -23.81 -8.24 -33.42
N PRO A 314 -24.92 -8.34 -34.18
CA PRO A 314 -25.83 -9.49 -34.12
C PRO A 314 -25.19 -10.76 -34.70
N LYS A 315 -24.20 -10.62 -35.58
CA LYS A 315 -23.36 -11.69 -36.09
C LYS A 315 -21.89 -11.37 -35.87
N VAL A 316 -21.09 -12.37 -35.48
CA VAL A 316 -19.68 -12.23 -35.12
C VAL A 316 -18.87 -13.47 -35.53
N GLY A 317 -17.57 -13.29 -35.68
CA GLY A 317 -16.59 -14.34 -35.96
C GLY A 317 -15.70 -14.60 -34.74
N SER A 318 -14.41 -14.27 -34.83
CA SER A 318 -13.42 -14.49 -33.76
C SER A 318 -13.55 -13.54 -32.57
N GLN A 319 -14.38 -12.49 -32.66
CA GLN A 319 -14.58 -11.49 -31.60
C GLN A 319 -15.15 -12.10 -30.31
N THR A 320 -15.90 -13.19 -30.42
CA THR A 320 -16.37 -13.96 -29.26
C THR A 320 -16.60 -15.42 -29.60
N ASN A 321 -16.29 -16.29 -28.65
CA ASN A 321 -16.56 -17.72 -28.77
C ASN A 321 -17.97 -18.12 -28.34
N PHE A 322 -18.75 -17.19 -27.76
CA PHE A 322 -20.14 -17.42 -27.39
C PHE A 322 -21.08 -17.04 -28.56
N ARG A 323 -21.05 -17.87 -29.61
CA ARG A 323 -21.83 -17.70 -30.83
C ARG A 323 -22.28 -19.06 -31.36
N ASN A 324 -23.51 -19.14 -31.91
CA ASN A 324 -23.99 -20.33 -32.61
C ASN A 324 -23.86 -20.10 -34.11
N GLY A 325 -22.92 -20.79 -34.77
CA GLY A 325 -22.43 -20.38 -36.09
C GLY A 325 -22.00 -18.92 -36.05
N ALA A 326 -22.53 -18.09 -36.95
CA ALA A 326 -22.25 -16.65 -36.94
C ALA A 326 -23.07 -15.85 -35.93
N VAL A 327 -24.14 -16.42 -35.34
CA VAL A 327 -25.07 -15.66 -34.48
C VAL A 327 -24.44 -15.37 -33.13
N ASN A 328 -24.29 -14.09 -32.79
CA ASN A 328 -23.72 -13.65 -31.53
C ASN A 328 -24.70 -13.87 -30.38
N LEU A 329 -24.37 -14.78 -29.45
CA LEU A 329 -25.26 -15.06 -28.32
C LEU A 329 -25.18 -13.97 -27.24
N HIS A 330 -24.07 -13.24 -27.10
CA HIS A 330 -24.02 -12.08 -26.21
C HIS A 330 -25.04 -11.01 -26.64
N TYR A 331 -25.11 -10.70 -27.94
CA TYR A 331 -26.07 -9.75 -28.50
C TYR A 331 -27.51 -10.11 -28.11
N LEU A 332 -27.89 -11.39 -28.21
CA LEU A 332 -29.24 -11.86 -27.86
C LEU A 332 -29.59 -11.68 -26.37
N HIS A 333 -28.59 -11.70 -25.48
CA HIS A 333 -28.79 -11.52 -24.04
C HIS A 333 -28.74 -10.06 -23.62
N ILE A 334 -27.86 -9.26 -24.26
CA ILE A 334 -27.54 -7.91 -23.83
C ILE A 334 -28.44 -6.86 -24.49
N GLN A 335 -28.78 -7.01 -25.77
CA GLN A 335 -29.47 -5.96 -26.56
C GLN A 335 -31.00 -5.97 -26.45
N LYS A 336 -31.58 -6.73 -25.51
CA LYS A 336 -33.03 -6.72 -25.29
C LYS A 336 -33.48 -5.38 -24.69
N HIS A 337 -34.33 -4.64 -25.40
CA HIS A 337 -34.70 -3.25 -25.06
C HIS A 337 -35.01 -2.97 -23.58
N LYS A 338 -35.80 -3.83 -22.90
CA LYS A 338 -36.16 -3.68 -21.47
C LYS A 338 -35.60 -4.77 -20.54
N LYS A 339 -35.01 -5.83 -21.09
CA LYS A 339 -34.56 -7.02 -20.33
C LYS A 339 -33.17 -7.48 -20.79
N GLY A 340 -32.33 -6.54 -21.20
CA GLY A 340 -30.94 -6.80 -21.52
C GLY A 340 -30.19 -7.17 -20.25
N LEU A 341 -29.45 -8.27 -20.28
CA LEU A 341 -28.69 -8.73 -19.14
C LEU A 341 -27.39 -7.94 -19.00
N GLY A 342 -27.09 -7.49 -17.79
CA GLY A 342 -25.81 -6.88 -17.47
C GLY A 342 -24.69 -7.91 -17.37
N CYS A 343 -23.45 -7.49 -17.66
CA CYS A 343 -22.28 -8.37 -17.69
C CYS A 343 -22.09 -9.14 -16.38
N GLU A 344 -22.27 -8.47 -15.22
CA GLU A 344 -22.11 -9.08 -13.88
C GLU A 344 -23.12 -10.21 -13.61
N THR A 345 -24.23 -10.25 -14.35
CA THR A 345 -25.26 -11.28 -14.16
C THR A 345 -24.68 -12.66 -14.38
N CYS A 346 -23.93 -12.81 -15.47
CA CYS A 346 -23.34 -14.10 -15.86
C CYS A 346 -21.84 -14.16 -15.52
N HIS A 347 -21.14 -13.02 -15.49
CA HIS A 347 -19.69 -12.99 -15.28
C HIS A 347 -19.30 -12.49 -13.90
N ASN A 348 -18.24 -13.08 -13.33
CA ASN A 348 -17.52 -12.49 -12.19
C ASN A 348 -16.22 -11.86 -12.70
N ALA A 349 -16.06 -10.54 -12.51
CA ALA A 349 -14.89 -9.81 -12.99
C ALA A 349 -13.59 -10.14 -12.26
N HIS A 350 -13.65 -10.85 -11.12
CA HIS A 350 -12.48 -11.31 -10.38
C HIS A 350 -12.19 -12.78 -10.63
N SER A 351 -13.07 -13.67 -10.16
CA SER A 351 -12.87 -15.11 -10.25
C SER A 351 -14.17 -15.90 -10.14
N THR A 352 -14.17 -17.12 -10.66
CA THR A 352 -15.25 -18.08 -10.47
C THR A 352 -14.78 -19.50 -10.80
N PRO A 353 -15.41 -20.55 -10.26
CA PRO A 353 -15.13 -21.93 -10.65
C PRO A 353 -15.45 -22.24 -12.12
N GLY A 354 -16.39 -21.50 -12.73
CA GLY A 354 -16.77 -21.72 -14.12
C GLY A 354 -15.73 -21.21 -15.12
N SER A 355 -15.64 -21.88 -16.27
CA SER A 355 -14.78 -21.46 -17.37
C SER A 355 -15.16 -20.06 -17.88
N LYS A 356 -14.18 -19.32 -18.43
CA LYS A 356 -14.42 -18.00 -19.07
C LYS A 356 -15.14 -17.01 -18.15
N LEU A 357 -14.86 -17.09 -16.85
CA LEU A 357 -15.43 -16.24 -15.81
C LEU A 357 -16.96 -16.31 -15.68
N VAL A 358 -17.60 -17.37 -16.18
CA VAL A 358 -19.04 -17.60 -16.03
C VAL A 358 -19.34 -18.12 -14.62
N ARG A 359 -20.28 -17.47 -13.92
CA ARG A 359 -20.71 -17.83 -12.57
C ARG A 359 -21.45 -19.16 -12.54
N SER A 360 -21.50 -19.82 -11.38
CA SER A 360 -22.35 -20.99 -11.14
C SER A 360 -23.79 -20.64 -10.73
N TRP A 361 -24.08 -19.35 -10.55
CA TRP A 361 -25.40 -18.83 -10.20
C TRP A 361 -25.57 -17.39 -10.68
N ILE A 362 -26.82 -16.98 -10.89
CA ILE A 362 -27.22 -15.60 -11.20
C ILE A 362 -27.97 -14.98 -10.02
N PRO A 363 -27.71 -13.71 -9.69
CA PRO A 363 -28.51 -12.99 -8.69
C PRO A 363 -29.91 -12.71 -9.24
N TYR A 364 -30.95 -12.99 -8.44
CA TYR A 364 -32.33 -12.58 -8.73
C TYR A 364 -33.01 -12.11 -7.45
N ASN A 365 -33.05 -10.80 -7.23
CA ASN A 365 -33.42 -10.19 -5.94
C ASN A 365 -32.57 -10.80 -4.80
N VAL A 366 -33.23 -11.46 -3.84
CA VAL A 366 -32.58 -12.13 -2.70
C VAL A 366 -32.21 -13.60 -2.99
N LEU A 367 -32.59 -14.12 -4.16
CA LEU A 367 -32.36 -15.51 -4.55
C LEU A 367 -31.09 -15.66 -5.40
N GLN A 368 -30.46 -16.82 -5.28
CA GLN A 368 -29.41 -17.27 -6.19
C GLN A 368 -29.97 -18.40 -7.06
N LEU A 369 -30.10 -18.14 -8.35
CA LEU A 369 -30.63 -19.13 -9.29
C LEU A 369 -29.46 -19.86 -9.96
N PRO A 370 -29.52 -21.20 -10.09
CA PRO A 370 -28.40 -21.96 -10.66
C PRO A 370 -28.14 -21.55 -12.12
N LEU A 371 -26.86 -21.48 -12.46
CA LEU A 371 -26.37 -21.35 -13.83
C LEU A 371 -25.39 -22.47 -14.08
N VAL A 372 -25.75 -23.36 -14.99
CA VAL A 372 -24.93 -24.51 -15.38
C VAL A 372 -24.45 -24.29 -16.80
N PHE A 373 -23.17 -23.95 -16.93
CA PHE A 373 -22.51 -23.75 -18.22
C PHE A 373 -21.48 -24.87 -18.48
N HIS A 374 -21.69 -25.60 -19.57
CA HIS A 374 -20.80 -26.67 -20.01
C HIS A 374 -20.17 -26.29 -21.35
N PRO A 375 -18.93 -25.77 -21.38
CA PRO A 375 -18.23 -25.51 -22.63
C PRO A 375 -17.84 -26.82 -23.34
N THR A 376 -17.81 -26.79 -24.67
CA THR A 376 -17.16 -27.81 -25.50
C THR A 376 -16.03 -27.16 -26.31
N GLN A 377 -15.26 -27.95 -27.05
CA GLN A 377 -14.17 -27.42 -27.88
C GLN A 377 -14.67 -26.36 -28.89
N THR A 378 -15.80 -26.61 -29.55
CA THR A 378 -16.39 -25.78 -30.60
C THR A 378 -17.60 -24.98 -30.16
N GLY A 379 -18.09 -25.16 -28.93
CA GLY A 379 -19.37 -24.61 -28.50
C GLY A 379 -19.64 -24.78 -27.01
N GLY A 380 -20.85 -25.19 -26.68
CA GLY A 380 -21.24 -25.51 -25.33
C GLY A 380 -22.74 -25.61 -25.12
N SER A 381 -23.13 -25.70 -23.86
CA SER A 381 -24.52 -25.63 -23.44
C SER A 381 -24.71 -24.88 -22.13
N CYS A 382 -25.90 -24.32 -21.96
CA CYS A 382 -26.28 -23.57 -20.77
C CYS A 382 -27.69 -23.96 -20.31
N ILE A 383 -27.84 -24.15 -19.01
CA ILE A 383 -29.14 -24.27 -18.31
C ILE A 383 -29.18 -23.21 -17.22
N THR A 384 -30.29 -22.50 -17.13
CA THR A 384 -30.55 -21.51 -16.07
C THR A 384 -32.05 -21.38 -15.84
N ALA A 385 -32.47 -20.63 -14.83
CA ALA A 385 -33.88 -20.34 -14.59
C ALA A 385 -34.55 -19.54 -15.73
N CYS A 386 -33.78 -18.84 -16.56
CA CYS A 386 -34.31 -18.05 -17.67
C CYS A 386 -34.70 -18.87 -18.91
N HIS A 387 -34.06 -20.02 -19.13
CA HIS A 387 -34.37 -20.89 -20.25
C HIS A 387 -33.99 -22.36 -19.99
N LYS A 388 -34.73 -23.29 -20.58
CA LYS A 388 -34.34 -24.72 -20.63
C LYS A 388 -32.98 -24.88 -21.32
N LEU A 389 -32.41 -26.09 -21.28
CA LEU A 389 -31.13 -26.42 -21.93
C LEU A 389 -31.06 -25.84 -23.35
N LYS A 390 -30.09 -24.94 -23.55
CA LYS A 390 -29.72 -24.45 -24.88
C LYS A 390 -28.31 -24.89 -25.21
N ARG A 391 -28.10 -25.27 -26.47
CA ARG A 391 -26.82 -25.67 -27.03
C ARG A 391 -26.38 -24.65 -28.08
N TYR A 392 -25.08 -24.54 -28.29
CA TYR A 392 -24.51 -23.78 -29.38
C TYR A 392 -23.22 -24.43 -29.86
N ASP A 393 -22.91 -24.23 -31.13
CA ASP A 393 -21.67 -24.68 -31.74
C ASP A 393 -21.27 -23.72 -32.86
N ARG A 394 -19.98 -23.39 -32.94
CA ARG A 394 -19.43 -22.40 -33.87
C ARG A 394 -19.17 -22.94 -35.28
N VAL A 395 -19.10 -24.26 -35.42
CA VAL A 395 -18.80 -24.98 -36.67
C VAL A 395 -20.08 -25.58 -37.25
N LYS A 396 -20.83 -26.35 -36.45
CA LYS A 396 -22.10 -26.97 -36.86
C LYS A 396 -23.24 -26.44 -36.01
N GLU A 397 -23.91 -25.40 -36.50
CA GLU A 397 -24.97 -24.68 -35.77
C GLU A 397 -25.94 -25.63 -35.04
N ALA A 398 -26.09 -25.41 -33.74
CA ALA A 398 -27.00 -26.19 -32.92
C ALA A 398 -28.44 -25.75 -33.15
N THR A 399 -29.32 -26.71 -33.41
CA THR A 399 -30.77 -26.50 -33.42
C THR A 399 -31.32 -26.60 -32.01
N ASN A 400 -32.06 -25.58 -31.59
CA ASN A 400 -32.71 -25.56 -30.28
C ASN A 400 -34.22 -25.44 -30.48
N GLU A 401 -35.00 -26.18 -29.70
CA GLU A 401 -36.46 -26.07 -29.74
C GLU A 401 -36.92 -24.64 -29.40
N LYS A 402 -37.96 -24.18 -30.12
CA LYS A 402 -38.65 -22.92 -29.82
C LYS A 402 -39.51 -23.11 -28.57
N GLY A 403 -38.95 -22.75 -27.43
CA GLY A 403 -39.62 -22.73 -26.14
C GLY A 403 -38.73 -22.04 -25.10
N ARG A 404 -39.36 -21.32 -24.16
CA ARG A 404 -38.68 -20.77 -22.97
C ARG A 404 -38.06 -21.90 -22.18
#